data_AF-A0A3B9M2A4-F1
#
_entry.id   AF-A0A3B9M2A4-F1
#
_cell.length_a   1.000
_cell.length_b   1.000
_cell.length_c   1.000
_cell.angle_alpha   90.00
_cell.angle_beta   90.00
_cell.angle_gamma   90.00
#
_symmetry.space_group_name_H-M   'P 1'
#
loop_
_entity.id
_entity.type
_entity.pdbx_description
1 polymer ?
#
loop_
_entity_poly.entity_id
_entity_poly.type
_entity_poly.pdbx_seq_one_letter_code
_entity_poly.pdbx_strand_id
1 'polypeptide(L)'
;MTDAEKKFQERIRLYKDTVRHKKTDRVLNISIFITWMIYDSGYKLSEALTDYSIMEKVVSGFHEKYQFDWYMDLGMRNPVRIAQAAGYTDYIFNDETYAINFKDVAHMEPDEYDDLRENYYKYMWTKLLPRKFPNLNKELMLKAAVEMMQFGQYSMGITKKFREEYGIPQSFITSTMA
;
A
#
# COMPACT_ATOMS: atom_id res chain seq x y z
N MET A 1 3.97 -3.56 31.05
CA MET A 1 4.19 -2.84 29.79
C MET A 1 5.33 -3.51 29.04
N THR A 2 5.06 -4.06 27.85
CA THR A 2 6.04 -4.73 26.99
C THR A 2 7.08 -3.72 26.46
N ASP A 3 8.19 -4.21 25.90
CA ASP A 3 9.20 -3.35 25.26
C ASP A 3 8.61 -2.59 24.06
N ALA A 4 7.79 -3.28 23.25
CA ALA A 4 7.08 -2.68 22.13
C ALA A 4 6.11 -1.58 22.57
N GLU A 5 5.38 -1.77 23.67
CA GLU A 5 4.50 -0.72 24.22
C GLU A 5 5.27 0.51 24.67
N LYS A 6 6.46 0.34 25.26
CA LYS A 6 7.35 1.46 25.63
C LYS A 6 7.80 2.23 24.39
N LYS A 7 8.31 1.52 23.38
CA LYS A 7 8.75 2.10 22.10
C LYS A 7 7.61 2.84 21.41
N PHE A 8 6.41 2.27 21.42
CA PHE A 8 5.22 2.90 20.85
C PHE A 8 4.91 4.24 21.50
N GLN A 9 4.89 4.30 22.84
CA GLN A 9 4.63 5.55 23.57
C GLN A 9 5.74 6.58 23.36
N GLU A 10 7.00 6.15 23.36
CA GLU A 10 8.15 7.00 23.07
C GLU A 10 8.05 7.61 21.68
N ARG A 11 7.80 6.81 20.64
CA ARG A 11 7.69 7.25 19.24
C ARG A 11 6.50 8.16 19.02
N ILE A 12 5.36 7.91 19.66
CA ILE A 12 4.21 8.85 19.63
C ILE A 12 4.60 10.20 20.22
N ARG A 13 5.27 10.21 21.38
CA ARG A 13 5.73 11.45 22.01
C ARG A 13 6.72 12.17 21.10
N LEU A 14 7.72 11.45 20.60
CA LEU A 14 8.73 11.96 19.67
C LEU A 14 8.09 12.61 18.44
N TYR A 15 7.14 11.93 17.80
CA TYR A 15 6.38 12.48 16.67
C TYR A 15 5.64 13.75 17.07
N LYS A 16 4.84 13.69 18.15
CA LYS A 16 4.00 14.80 18.64
C LYS A 16 4.80 16.04 19.03
N ASP A 17 5.99 15.87 19.58
CA ASP A 17 6.86 16.96 19.99
C ASP A 17 7.62 17.53 18.78
N THR A 18 8.08 16.67 17.86
CA THR A 18 8.72 17.06 16.59
C THR A 18 7.80 17.95 15.75
N VAL A 19 6.56 17.53 15.49
CA VAL A 19 5.60 18.31 14.68
C VAL A 19 5.15 19.61 15.35
N ARG A 20 5.40 19.77 16.65
CA ARG A 20 5.16 21.00 17.41
C ARG A 20 6.42 21.84 17.60
N HIS A 21 7.51 21.51 16.91
CA HIS A 21 8.80 22.19 17.01
C HIS A 21 9.35 22.26 18.45
N LYS A 22 9.03 21.27 19.29
CA LYS A 22 9.62 21.15 20.62
C LYS A 22 10.97 20.43 20.51
N LYS A 23 11.93 20.80 21.37
CA LYS A 23 13.19 20.07 21.47
C LYS A 23 12.91 18.64 21.94
N THR A 24 13.45 17.67 21.20
CA THR A 24 13.37 16.23 21.49
C THR A 24 14.75 15.68 21.85
N ASP A 25 14.79 14.51 22.51
CA ASP A 25 16.06 13.87 22.90
C ASP A 25 16.82 13.29 21.71
N ARG A 26 16.12 12.99 20.61
CA ARG A 26 16.67 12.48 19.34
C ARG A 26 15.81 12.92 18.16
N VAL A 27 16.34 12.74 16.95
CA VAL A 27 15.63 13.02 15.69
C VAL A 27 14.60 11.92 15.42
N LEU A 28 13.42 12.31 14.95
CA LEU A 28 12.38 11.43 14.44
C LEU A 28 12.77 10.91 13.04
N ASN A 29 12.87 9.59 12.86
CA ASN A 29 13.16 8.98 11.57
C ASN A 29 11.91 8.33 10.96
N ILE A 30 11.45 8.86 9.82
CA ILE A 30 10.28 8.35 9.09
C ILE A 30 10.73 7.63 7.82
N SER A 31 10.26 6.41 7.62
CA SER A 31 10.49 5.63 6.40
C SER A 31 9.49 6.02 5.30
N ILE A 32 10.02 6.48 4.16
CA ILE A 32 9.29 6.69 2.90
C ILE A 32 9.95 5.87 1.78
N PHE A 33 10.38 4.65 2.12
CA PHE A 33 11.26 3.85 1.28
C PHE A 33 10.55 2.78 0.43
N ILE A 34 9.22 2.75 0.42
CA ILE A 34 8.31 2.05 -0.51
C ILE A 34 8.95 0.93 -1.37
N THR A 35 9.53 1.22 -2.54
CA THR A 35 10.12 0.18 -3.41
C THR A 35 11.57 -0.16 -3.06
N TRP A 36 12.29 0.76 -2.41
CA TRP A 36 13.66 0.55 -1.97
C TRP A 36 13.79 -0.58 -0.95
N MET A 37 12.81 -0.79 -0.08
CA MET A 37 12.84 -1.94 0.85
C MET A 37 12.88 -3.29 0.11
N ILE A 38 12.22 -3.40 -1.04
CA ILE A 38 12.27 -4.61 -1.88
C ILE A 38 13.67 -4.76 -2.46
N TYR A 39 14.24 -3.68 -3.02
CA TYR A 39 15.62 -3.69 -3.51
C TYR A 39 16.63 -4.11 -2.44
N ASP A 40 16.57 -3.50 -1.25
CA ASP A 40 17.48 -3.77 -0.13
C ASP A 40 17.36 -5.21 0.40
N SER A 41 16.22 -5.87 0.21
CA SER A 41 15.98 -7.25 0.65
C SER A 41 16.58 -8.32 -0.26
N GLY A 42 16.95 -7.96 -1.50
CA GLY A 42 17.40 -8.91 -2.53
C GLY A 42 16.29 -9.69 -3.25
N TYR A 43 15.02 -9.53 -2.86
CA TYR A 43 13.88 -10.04 -3.63
C TYR A 43 13.65 -9.23 -4.90
N LYS A 44 13.00 -9.84 -5.90
CA LYS A 44 12.53 -9.15 -7.11
C LYS A 44 11.24 -8.39 -6.85
N LEU A 45 10.95 -7.37 -7.66
CA LEU A 45 9.68 -6.63 -7.59
C LEU A 45 8.51 -7.57 -7.88
N SER A 46 8.63 -8.39 -8.92
CA SER A 46 7.60 -9.35 -9.32
C SER A 46 7.27 -10.36 -8.21
N GLU A 47 8.26 -10.77 -7.41
CA GLU A 47 8.07 -11.68 -6.27
C GLU A 47 7.37 -10.97 -5.10
N ALA A 48 7.94 -9.86 -4.64
CA ALA A 48 7.43 -9.17 -3.46
C ALA A 48 6.02 -8.58 -3.68
N LEU A 49 5.76 -7.98 -4.85
CA LEU A 49 4.47 -7.33 -5.14
C LEU A 49 3.33 -8.32 -5.46
N THR A 50 3.63 -9.62 -5.60
CA THR A 50 2.62 -10.65 -5.88
C THR A 50 2.51 -11.73 -4.79
N ASP A 51 3.37 -11.70 -3.76
CA ASP A 51 3.30 -12.59 -2.60
C ASP A 51 3.35 -11.81 -1.28
N TYR A 52 2.22 -11.82 -0.56
CA TYR A 52 2.10 -11.14 0.74
C TYR A 52 3.07 -11.69 1.80
N SER A 53 3.41 -12.97 1.75
CA SER A 53 4.36 -13.58 2.67
C SER A 53 5.79 -13.11 2.40
N ILE A 54 6.13 -12.90 1.13
CA ILE A 54 7.41 -12.30 0.74
C ILE A 54 7.43 -10.83 1.15
N MET A 55 6.38 -10.06 0.86
CA MET A 55 6.31 -8.66 1.26
C MET A 55 6.40 -8.48 2.78
N GLU A 56 5.76 -9.34 3.58
CA GLU A 56 5.92 -9.30 5.04
C GLU A 56 7.39 -9.46 5.46
N LYS A 57 8.13 -10.40 4.85
CA LYS A 57 9.56 -10.61 5.14
C LYS A 57 10.39 -9.40 4.73
N VAL A 58 10.11 -8.81 3.57
CA VAL A 58 10.77 -7.59 3.09
C VAL A 58 10.60 -6.46 4.10
N VAL A 59 9.35 -6.15 4.46
CA VAL A 59 9.01 -5.02 5.33
C VAL A 59 9.56 -5.23 6.74
N SER A 60 9.42 -6.45 7.29
CA SER A 60 9.92 -6.80 8.63
C SER A 60 11.45 -6.78 8.68
N GLY A 61 12.13 -7.39 7.71
CA GLY A 61 13.60 -7.41 7.65
C GLY A 61 14.19 -6.02 7.46
N PHE A 62 13.53 -5.18 6.65
CA PHE A 62 13.91 -3.79 6.51
C PHE A 62 13.77 -3.02 7.84
N HIS A 63 12.71 -3.28 8.61
CA HIS A 63 12.59 -2.72 9.95
C HIS A 63 13.67 -3.22 10.90
N GLU A 64 13.93 -4.52 10.94
CA GLU A 64 14.96 -5.11 11.79
C GLU A 64 16.35 -4.54 11.51
N LYS A 65 16.65 -4.21 10.25
CA LYS A 65 17.91 -3.60 9.83
C LYS A 65 18.03 -2.12 10.20
N TYR A 66 16.98 -1.32 10.02
CA TYR A 66 17.07 0.15 10.09
C TYR A 66 16.33 0.80 11.26
N GLN A 67 15.36 0.11 11.87
CA GLN A 67 14.67 0.50 13.11
C GLN A 67 14.00 1.90 13.07
N PHE A 68 13.42 2.29 11.93
CA PHE A 68 12.69 3.57 11.78
C PHE A 68 11.58 3.74 12.83
N ASP A 69 11.24 5.00 13.16
CA ASP A 69 10.23 5.33 14.16
C ASP A 69 8.81 5.31 13.62
N TRP A 70 8.68 5.48 12.31
CA TRP A 70 7.39 5.58 11.63
C TRP A 70 7.54 5.08 10.18
N TYR A 71 6.46 4.52 9.64
CA TYR A 71 6.40 4.04 8.26
C TYR A 71 5.22 4.68 7.53
N MET A 72 5.48 5.22 6.34
CA MET A 72 4.44 5.69 5.43
C MET A 72 3.81 4.56 4.62
N ASP A 73 4.54 3.47 4.44
CA ASP A 73 4.07 2.28 3.72
C ASP A 73 4.66 1.03 4.37
N LEU A 74 3.84 -0.02 4.43
CA LEU A 74 4.18 -1.34 4.93
C LEU A 74 3.92 -2.39 3.84
N GLY A 75 4.22 -2.05 2.58
CA GLY A 75 4.04 -2.95 1.43
C GLY A 75 2.63 -2.97 0.87
N MET A 76 1.84 -1.91 1.09
CA MET A 76 0.42 -1.85 0.74
C MET A 76 0.13 -0.92 -0.44
N ARG A 77 1.06 -0.02 -0.81
CA ARG A 77 0.84 1.01 -1.82
C ARG A 77 0.36 0.49 -3.18
N ASN A 78 0.87 -0.67 -3.62
CA ASN A 78 0.62 -1.21 -4.95
C ASN A 78 -0.16 -2.53 -4.87
N PRO A 79 -1.51 -2.52 -4.77
CA PRO A 79 -2.33 -3.73 -4.67
C PRO A 79 -2.52 -4.41 -6.04
N VAL A 80 -1.40 -4.81 -6.66
CA VAL A 80 -1.32 -5.28 -8.05
C VAL A 80 -2.21 -6.50 -8.28
N ARG A 81 -2.25 -7.40 -7.30
CA ARG A 81 -2.98 -8.66 -7.38
C ARG A 81 -4.48 -8.47 -7.56
N ILE A 82 -5.09 -7.42 -6.98
CA ILE A 82 -6.53 -7.17 -7.10
C ILE A 82 -6.90 -6.94 -8.57
N ALA A 83 -6.14 -6.10 -9.27
CA ALA A 83 -6.33 -5.84 -10.68
C ALA A 83 -6.07 -7.12 -11.51
N GLN A 84 -4.96 -7.82 -11.25
CA GLN A 84 -4.64 -9.08 -11.92
C GLN A 84 -5.76 -10.13 -11.77
N ALA A 85 -6.36 -10.25 -10.59
CA ALA A 85 -7.48 -11.14 -10.31
C ALA A 85 -8.75 -10.75 -11.07
N ALA A 86 -8.95 -9.45 -11.34
CA ALA A 86 -9.99 -8.93 -12.22
C ALA A 86 -9.68 -9.15 -13.72
N GLY A 87 -8.53 -9.78 -14.06
CA GLY A 87 -8.14 -10.15 -15.41
C GLY A 87 -7.32 -9.10 -16.16
N TYR A 88 -6.82 -8.06 -15.49
CA TYR A 88 -6.05 -6.99 -16.13
C TYR A 88 -5.11 -6.28 -15.16
N THR A 89 -3.90 -5.91 -15.60
CA THR A 89 -3.01 -5.05 -14.80
C THR A 89 -2.31 -4.04 -15.70
N ASP A 90 -2.25 -2.79 -15.23
CA ASP A 90 -1.46 -1.73 -15.87
C ASP A 90 0.01 -1.80 -15.46
N TYR A 91 0.33 -2.53 -14.39
CA TYR A 91 1.69 -2.59 -13.82
C TYR A 91 2.63 -3.41 -14.69
N ILE A 92 3.80 -2.83 -14.97
CA ILE A 92 4.92 -3.46 -15.66
C ILE A 92 6.11 -3.42 -14.71
N PHE A 93 6.61 -4.60 -14.31
CA PHE A 93 7.78 -4.71 -13.45
C PHE A 93 9.03 -4.98 -14.27
N ASN A 94 10.09 -4.23 -13.98
CA ASN A 94 11.43 -4.55 -14.43
C ASN A 94 12.27 -4.96 -13.21
N ASP A 95 12.49 -6.26 -13.05
CA ASP A 95 13.25 -6.82 -11.93
C ASP A 95 14.75 -6.55 -12.02
N GLU A 96 15.28 -6.29 -13.21
CA GLU A 96 16.71 -5.99 -13.40
C GLU A 96 17.04 -4.57 -12.92
N THR A 97 16.15 -3.62 -13.22
CA THR A 97 16.34 -2.20 -12.88
C THR A 97 15.53 -1.76 -11.66
N TYR A 98 14.76 -2.65 -11.04
CA TYR A 98 13.84 -2.36 -9.95
C TYR A 98 12.88 -1.19 -10.25
N ALA A 99 12.40 -1.13 -11.50
CA ALA A 99 11.45 -0.12 -11.94
C ALA A 99 10.01 -0.68 -11.96
N ILE A 100 9.07 0.13 -11.48
CA ILE A 100 7.64 -0.08 -11.69
C ILE A 100 7.18 0.95 -12.73
N ASN A 101 6.67 0.46 -13.86
CA ASN A 101 6.06 1.27 -14.90
C ASN A 101 4.58 0.95 -15.02
N PHE A 102 3.87 1.82 -15.73
CA PHE A 102 2.46 1.63 -16.05
C PHE A 102 2.27 1.77 -17.55
N LYS A 103 1.38 0.95 -18.11
CA LYS A 103 0.88 1.23 -19.46
C LYS A 103 -0.01 2.47 -19.38
N ASP A 104 0.40 3.55 -20.02
CA ASP A 104 -0.42 4.76 -20.12
C ASP A 104 -1.61 4.50 -21.05
N VAL A 105 -2.82 4.59 -20.50
CA VAL A 105 -4.08 4.36 -21.22
C VAL A 105 -5.12 5.36 -20.75
N ALA A 106 -5.61 6.17 -21.68
CA ALA A 106 -6.81 6.98 -21.48
C ALA A 106 -8.06 6.10 -21.70
N HIS A 107 -8.87 5.93 -20.67
CA HIS A 107 -10.15 5.19 -20.77
C HIS A 107 -11.37 6.11 -20.96
N MET A 108 -11.16 7.43 -20.92
CA MET A 108 -12.16 8.46 -21.09
C MET A 108 -11.87 9.23 -22.37
N GLU A 109 -12.89 9.44 -23.17
CA GLU A 109 -12.80 10.28 -24.37
C GLU A 109 -13.07 11.76 -24.03
N PRO A 110 -12.53 12.72 -24.80
CA PRO A 110 -12.65 14.15 -24.51
C PRO A 110 -14.07 14.71 -24.49
N ASP A 111 -15.04 14.06 -25.14
CA ASP A 111 -16.43 14.47 -25.21
C ASP A 111 -17.29 13.90 -24.07
N GLU A 112 -16.71 13.11 -23.16
CA GLU A 112 -17.47 12.39 -22.11
C GLU A 112 -17.46 13.09 -20.74
N TYR A 113 -16.91 14.30 -20.65
CA TYR A 113 -16.88 15.05 -19.38
C TYR A 113 -18.27 15.35 -18.84
N ASP A 114 -19.24 15.62 -19.71
CA ASP A 114 -20.61 15.86 -19.28
C ASP A 114 -21.28 14.59 -18.73
N ASP A 115 -21.02 13.42 -19.31
CA ASP A 115 -21.53 12.15 -18.78
C ASP A 115 -20.97 11.83 -17.39
N LEU A 116 -19.67 12.07 -17.19
CA LEU A 116 -19.00 11.91 -15.91
C LEU A 116 -19.58 12.88 -14.86
N ARG A 117 -19.82 14.13 -15.26
CA ARG A 117 -20.37 15.19 -14.39
C ARG A 117 -21.83 14.94 -14.02
N GLU A 118 -22.64 14.45 -14.96
CA GLU A 118 -24.06 14.18 -14.73
C GLU A 118 -24.24 13.01 -13.75
N ASN A 119 -23.52 11.91 -13.96
CA ASN A 119 -23.59 10.76 -13.06
C ASN A 119 -22.28 9.97 -13.03
N TYR A 120 -21.44 10.32 -12.07
CA TYR A 120 -20.15 9.67 -11.81
C TYR A 120 -20.28 8.15 -11.74
N TYR A 121 -21.17 7.61 -10.90
CA TYR A 121 -21.26 6.16 -10.71
C TYR A 121 -21.71 5.42 -11.97
N LYS A 122 -22.71 5.95 -12.68
CA LYS A 122 -23.15 5.38 -13.96
C LYS A 122 -21.99 5.38 -14.95
N TYR A 123 -21.29 6.50 -15.12
CA TYR A 123 -20.12 6.59 -16.00
C TYR A 123 -19.05 5.54 -15.65
N MET A 124 -18.70 5.42 -14.37
CA MET A 124 -17.71 4.44 -13.91
C MET A 124 -18.13 3.01 -14.26
N TRP A 125 -19.38 2.63 -14.02
CA TRP A 125 -19.87 1.26 -14.23
C TRP A 125 -20.16 0.91 -15.69
N THR A 126 -20.65 1.87 -16.48
CA THR A 126 -21.11 1.59 -17.85
C THR A 126 -20.10 1.96 -18.93
N LYS A 127 -19.15 2.86 -18.63
CA LYS A 127 -18.13 3.30 -19.60
C LYS A 127 -16.72 2.93 -19.14
N LEU A 128 -16.27 3.42 -17.99
CA LEU A 128 -14.87 3.28 -17.57
C LEU A 128 -14.47 1.84 -17.26
N LEU A 129 -15.20 1.16 -16.36
CA LEU A 129 -14.86 -0.20 -15.92
C LEU A 129 -14.88 -1.22 -17.06
N PRO A 130 -15.88 -1.24 -17.96
CA PRO A 130 -15.86 -2.12 -19.12
C PRO A 130 -14.67 -1.87 -20.07
N ARG A 131 -14.22 -0.62 -20.23
CA ARG A 131 -13.03 -0.30 -21.04
C ARG A 131 -11.73 -0.74 -20.37
N LYS A 132 -11.64 -0.57 -19.04
CA LYS A 132 -10.46 -0.96 -18.27
C LYS A 132 -10.33 -2.48 -18.13
N PHE A 133 -11.45 -3.17 -17.94
CA PHE A 133 -11.50 -4.62 -17.76
C PHE A 133 -12.46 -5.25 -18.79
N PRO A 134 -12.07 -5.31 -20.08
CA PRO A 134 -12.97 -5.75 -21.17
C PRO A 134 -13.43 -7.21 -21.03
N ASN A 135 -12.67 -8.03 -20.31
CA ASN A 135 -12.98 -9.44 -20.06
C ASN A 135 -13.68 -9.68 -18.72
N LEU A 136 -13.97 -8.62 -17.94
CA LEU A 136 -14.54 -8.76 -16.60
C LEU A 136 -15.88 -9.49 -16.67
N ASN A 137 -15.95 -10.61 -15.96
CA ASN A 137 -17.16 -11.40 -15.82
C ASN A 137 -17.38 -11.71 -14.33
N LYS A 138 -18.48 -12.39 -14.01
CA LYS A 138 -18.82 -12.76 -12.62
C LYS A 138 -17.70 -13.53 -11.93
N GLU A 139 -17.02 -14.43 -12.63
CA GLU A 139 -15.93 -15.24 -12.06
C GLU A 139 -14.72 -14.36 -11.69
N LEU A 140 -14.29 -13.50 -12.60
CA LEU A 140 -13.17 -12.58 -12.36
C LEU A 140 -13.50 -11.54 -11.28
N MET A 141 -14.75 -11.05 -11.23
CA MET A 141 -15.18 -10.19 -10.11
C MET A 141 -15.11 -10.91 -8.77
N LEU A 142 -15.53 -12.18 -8.70
CA LEU A 142 -15.42 -12.98 -7.48
C LEU A 142 -13.95 -13.20 -7.09
N LYS A 143 -13.06 -13.50 -8.05
CA LYS A 143 -11.61 -13.61 -7.78
C LYS A 143 -11.03 -12.31 -7.25
N ALA A 144 -11.36 -11.18 -7.87
CA ALA A 144 -10.92 -9.86 -7.41
C ALA A 144 -11.45 -9.52 -6.00
N ALA A 145 -12.70 -9.90 -5.69
CA ALA A 145 -13.25 -9.72 -4.35
C ALA A 145 -12.53 -10.57 -3.29
N VAL A 146 -12.22 -11.84 -3.61
CA VAL A 146 -11.42 -12.71 -2.73
C VAL A 146 -10.02 -12.13 -2.52
N GLU A 147 -9.38 -11.66 -3.59
CA GLU A 147 -8.07 -11.03 -3.52
C GLU A 147 -8.09 -9.73 -2.69
N MET A 148 -9.15 -8.93 -2.79
CA MET A 148 -9.34 -7.75 -1.94
C MET A 148 -9.45 -8.13 -0.45
N MET A 149 -10.10 -9.25 -0.12
CA MET A 149 -10.13 -9.76 1.26
C MET A 149 -8.75 -10.20 1.73
N GLN A 150 -7.99 -10.91 0.88
CA GLN A 150 -6.61 -11.33 1.19
C GLN A 150 -5.68 -10.13 1.41
N PHE A 151 -5.78 -9.11 0.55
CA PHE A 151 -5.06 -7.84 0.72
C PHE A 151 -5.42 -7.16 2.05
N GLY A 152 -6.70 -7.16 2.42
CA GLY A 152 -7.16 -6.63 3.71
C GLY A 152 -6.61 -7.41 4.91
N GLN A 153 -6.57 -8.74 4.83
CA GLN A 153 -5.99 -9.61 5.86
C GLN A 153 -4.49 -9.33 6.03
N TYR A 154 -3.73 -9.26 4.93
CA TYR A 154 -2.33 -8.87 4.96
C TYR A 154 -2.14 -7.50 5.60
N SER A 155 -2.90 -6.49 5.15
CA SER A 155 -2.79 -5.11 5.61
C SER A 155 -3.05 -5.00 7.12
N MET A 156 -4.09 -5.66 7.63
CA MET A 156 -4.35 -5.71 9.07
C MET A 156 -3.27 -6.46 9.83
N GLY A 157 -2.80 -7.60 9.29
CA GLY A 157 -1.78 -8.45 9.90
C GLY A 157 -0.46 -7.72 10.09
N ILE A 158 0.10 -7.15 9.03
CA ILE A 158 1.39 -6.45 9.08
C ILE A 158 1.31 -5.18 9.95
N THR A 159 0.19 -4.45 9.88
CA THR A 159 -0.07 -3.28 10.74
C THR A 159 -0.08 -3.66 12.22
N LYS A 160 -0.77 -4.75 12.55
CA LYS A 160 -0.82 -5.29 13.91
C LYS A 160 0.56 -5.72 14.39
N LYS A 161 1.29 -6.49 13.57
CA LYS A 161 2.67 -6.92 13.86
C LYS A 161 3.59 -5.73 14.16
N PHE A 162 3.59 -4.71 13.30
CA PHE A 162 4.42 -3.53 13.49
C PHE A 162 4.09 -2.75 14.77
N ARG A 163 2.81 -2.72 15.15
CA ARG A 163 2.39 -2.11 16.41
C ARG A 163 2.82 -2.94 17.62
N GLU A 164 2.51 -4.24 17.60
CA GLU A 164 2.61 -5.11 18.79
C GLU A 164 4.02 -5.66 19.04
N GLU A 165 4.78 -5.96 17.98
CA GLU A 165 6.12 -6.51 18.09
C GLU A 165 7.19 -5.42 18.03
N TYR A 166 7.02 -4.45 17.13
CA TYR A 166 8.03 -3.42 16.91
C TYR A 166 7.73 -2.10 17.61
N GLY A 167 6.51 -1.89 18.11
CA GLY A 167 6.13 -0.63 18.76
C GLY A 167 6.07 0.55 17.79
N ILE A 168 5.69 0.32 16.53
CA ILE A 168 5.60 1.35 15.50
C ILE A 168 4.21 1.98 15.52
N PRO A 169 4.09 3.31 15.70
CA PRO A 169 2.84 4.01 15.52
C PRO A 169 2.42 3.98 14.05
N GLN A 170 1.13 3.81 13.82
CA GLN A 170 0.57 3.79 12.47
C GLN A 170 0.11 5.19 12.07
N SER A 171 0.26 5.54 10.78
CA SER A 171 -0.42 6.71 10.23
C SER A 171 -1.92 6.54 10.39
N PHE A 172 -2.56 7.43 11.16
CA PHE A 172 -3.98 7.69 11.05
C PHE A 172 -4.24 8.34 9.68
N ILE A 173 -4.18 7.56 8.60
CA ILE A 173 -5.04 7.77 7.44
C ILE A 173 -6.22 6.80 7.58
N THR A 174 -6.76 6.68 8.80
CA THR A 174 -8.17 6.36 8.93
C THR A 174 -8.88 7.64 8.55
N SER A 175 -9.42 7.68 7.33
CA SER A 175 -10.62 8.47 7.09
C SER A 175 -11.54 8.24 8.29
N THR A 176 -11.66 9.26 9.15
CA THR A 176 -12.87 9.41 9.94
C THR A 176 -13.99 9.36 8.92
N MET A 177 -14.73 8.25 8.90
CA MET A 177 -16.11 8.30 8.45
C MET A 177 -16.81 9.23 9.44
N ALA A 178 -16.80 10.51 9.09
CA ALA A 178 -17.78 11.48 9.54
C ALA A 178 -19.02 11.32 8.66
#